data_AF-A0A9Q3D620-F1
#
_entry.id   AF-A0A9Q3D620-F1
#
_cell.length_a   1.000
_cell.length_b   1.000
_cell.length_c   1.000
_cell.angle_alpha   90.00
_cell.angle_beta   90.00
_cell.angle_gamma   90.00
#
_symmetry.space_group_name_H-M   'P 1'
#
loop_
_entity.id
_entity.type
_entity.pdbx_description
1 polymer ?
#
loop_
_entity_poly.entity_id
_entity_poly.type
_entity_poly.pdbx_seq_one_letter_code
_entity_poly.pdbx_strand_id
1 'polypeptide(L)'
;MWSARFNMTDKIPDSKDSTNIPILDGTNFSQWYIQMKIHLCDEDLLDVCEKSHPGDATVPATNKWTKASYDALNIIISRISECVFLEVINSETTEKENLLWSKINEQYALKRGIKRGRTRMDWQKCFYNGNLQNYIDSCRKLLMELETVSIKMPNELLLYSLLGNLAGDSNLLQLVESVTLNEELIQ
;
A
#
# COMPACT_ATOMS: atom_id res chain seq x y z
N MET A 1 -34.91 -41.12 16.46
CA MET A 1 -35.80 -39.95 16.69
C MET A 1 -35.53 -39.42 18.09
N TRP A 2 -34.74 -38.37 18.21
CA TRP A 2 -34.89 -37.31 19.22
C TRP A 2 -33.99 -36.14 18.79
N SER A 3 -34.65 -35.02 18.51
CA SER A 3 -34.08 -33.76 18.06
C SER A 3 -33.84 -32.89 19.28
N ALA A 4 -32.64 -32.37 19.45
CA ALA A 4 -32.39 -31.22 20.31
C ALA A 4 -32.04 -30.03 19.40
N ARG A 5 -33.03 -29.15 19.20
CA ARG A 5 -32.83 -27.81 18.67
C ARG A 5 -32.10 -26.99 19.74
N PHE A 6 -30.87 -26.60 19.48
CA PHE A 6 -30.27 -25.43 20.13
C PHE A 6 -30.53 -24.21 19.24
N ASN A 7 -31.61 -23.49 19.56
CA ASN A 7 -31.75 -22.09 19.18
C ASN A 7 -31.16 -21.28 20.32
N MET A 8 -29.96 -20.77 20.14
CA MET A 8 -29.40 -19.75 21.00
C MET A 8 -28.98 -18.61 20.08
N THR A 9 -29.90 -17.67 19.90
CA THR A 9 -29.55 -16.29 19.58
C THR A 9 -28.77 -15.73 20.76
N ASP A 10 -27.55 -16.22 20.96
CA ASP A 10 -26.55 -15.45 21.66
C ASP A 10 -26.21 -14.33 20.71
N LYS A 11 -26.81 -13.17 20.99
CA LYS A 11 -26.32 -11.90 20.50
C LYS A 11 -24.85 -11.85 20.86
N ILE A 12 -23.99 -12.11 19.89
CA ILE A 12 -22.59 -11.70 19.92
C ILE A 12 -22.65 -10.23 20.36
N PRO A 13 -22.07 -9.85 21.51
CA PRO A 13 -22.07 -8.45 21.88
C PRO A 13 -21.39 -7.73 20.73
N ASP A 14 -22.09 -6.76 20.12
CA ASP A 14 -21.50 -5.77 19.22
C ASP A 14 -20.31 -5.17 19.99
N SER A 15 -19.11 -5.71 19.76
CA SER A 15 -17.90 -5.05 20.19
C SER A 15 -17.87 -3.77 19.37
N LYS A 16 -17.55 -2.66 20.04
CA LYS A 16 -17.30 -1.37 19.42
C LYS A 16 -16.16 -1.50 18.40
N ASP A 17 -16.43 -1.98 17.20
CA ASP A 17 -15.54 -1.83 16.06
C ASP A 17 -15.74 -0.43 15.48
N SER A 18 -15.46 0.59 16.30
CA SER A 18 -15.54 2.00 15.91
C SER A 18 -14.21 2.55 15.42
N THR A 19 -13.20 1.70 15.22
CA THR A 19 -11.93 2.10 14.64
C THR A 19 -12.06 2.09 13.12
N ASN A 20 -12.02 3.28 12.50
CA ASN A 20 -12.04 3.49 11.04
C ASN A 20 -10.78 2.96 10.32
N ILE A 21 -10.10 1.96 10.88
CA ILE A 21 -8.86 1.39 10.36
C ILE A 21 -9.25 0.25 9.40
N PRO A 22 -8.86 0.30 8.11
CA PRO A 22 -9.14 -0.76 7.17
C PRO A 22 -8.35 -2.02 7.51
N ILE A 23 -8.69 -3.14 6.90
CA ILE A 23 -7.85 -4.33 6.91
C ILE A 23 -6.69 -4.12 5.91
N LEU A 24 -5.44 -4.31 6.34
CA LEU A 24 -4.29 -4.29 5.43
C LEU A 24 -4.35 -5.49 4.48
N ASP A 25 -4.46 -5.23 3.18
CA ASP A 25 -4.54 -6.27 2.14
C ASP A 25 -3.35 -6.26 1.16
N GLY A 26 -2.39 -5.36 1.42
CA GLY A 26 -1.20 -5.15 0.61
C GLY A 26 -1.33 -4.13 -0.52
N THR A 27 -2.53 -3.62 -0.79
CA THR A 27 -2.77 -2.54 -1.76
C THR A 27 -3.01 -1.19 -1.10
N ASN A 28 -3.51 -1.20 0.14
CA ASN A 28 -3.95 -0.02 0.88
C ASN A 28 -2.98 0.45 1.99
N PHE A 29 -1.71 0.02 1.97
CA PHE A 29 -0.74 0.26 3.05
C PHE A 29 -0.64 1.72 3.51
N SER A 30 -0.70 2.70 2.58
CA SER A 30 -0.59 4.11 2.98
C SER A 30 -1.76 4.59 3.85
N GLN A 31 -2.98 4.19 3.49
CA GLN A 31 -4.18 4.52 4.26
C GLN A 31 -4.18 3.77 5.59
N TRP A 32 -3.92 2.46 5.55
CA TRP A 32 -3.81 1.62 6.74
C TRP A 32 -2.79 2.16 7.73
N TYR A 33 -1.57 2.48 7.28
CA TYR A 33 -0.47 2.95 8.11
C TYR A 33 -0.83 4.22 8.87
N ILE A 34 -1.39 5.22 8.17
CA ILE A 34 -1.78 6.50 8.80
C ILE A 34 -2.84 6.27 9.86
N GLN A 35 -3.88 5.50 9.55
CA GLN A 35 -5.00 5.29 10.47
C GLN A 35 -4.63 4.40 11.66
N MET A 36 -3.82 3.35 11.44
CA MET A 36 -3.26 2.52 12.50
C MET A 36 -2.34 3.33 13.42
N LYS A 37 -1.43 4.14 12.84
CA LYS A 37 -0.52 4.98 13.63
C LYS A 37 -1.27 5.97 14.52
N ILE A 38 -2.29 6.65 13.98
CA ILE A 38 -3.13 7.57 14.75
C ILE A 38 -3.80 6.84 15.92
N HIS A 39 -4.35 5.64 15.69
CA HIS A 39 -5.00 4.87 16.75
C HIS A 39 -4.01 4.41 17.83
N LEU A 40 -2.83 3.92 17.45
CA LEU A 40 -1.79 3.56 18.41
C LEU A 40 -1.28 4.76 19.21
N CYS A 41 -1.27 5.97 18.64
CA CYS A 41 -0.97 7.19 19.40
C CYS A 41 -2.07 7.50 20.43
N ASP A 42 -3.34 7.39 20.03
CA ASP A 42 -4.50 7.68 20.90
C ASP A 42 -4.55 6.75 22.12
N GLU A 43 -4.16 5.48 21.92
CA GLU A 43 -4.12 4.45 22.97
C GLU A 43 -2.80 4.43 23.78
N ASP A 44 -1.85 5.35 23.55
CA ASP A 44 -0.51 5.36 24.18
C ASP A 44 0.30 4.07 23.93
N LEU A 45 0.14 3.46 22.75
CA LEU A 45 0.76 2.20 22.33
C LEU A 45 1.85 2.36 21.27
N LEU A 46 2.00 3.53 20.64
CA LEU A 46 2.98 3.71 19.57
C LEU A 46 4.42 3.45 20.05
N ASP A 47 4.73 3.82 21.29
CA ASP A 47 6.10 3.72 21.83
C ASP A 47 6.59 2.28 21.91
N VAL A 48 5.72 1.32 22.23
CA VAL A 48 6.09 -0.10 22.25
C VAL A 48 6.32 -0.64 20.83
N CYS A 49 5.66 -0.09 19.81
CA CYS A 49 5.86 -0.46 18.41
C CYS A 49 7.14 0.12 17.79
N GLU A 50 7.56 1.32 18.19
CA GLU A 50 8.72 2.00 17.56
C GLU A 50 10.04 1.80 18.33
N LYS A 51 9.99 1.38 19.60
CA LYS A 51 11.18 1.30 20.47
C LYS A 51 11.38 -0.11 21.02
N SER A 52 12.63 -0.45 21.33
CA SER A 52 12.94 -1.66 22.10
C SER A 52 12.66 -1.45 23.59
N HIS A 53 12.30 -2.52 24.29
CA HIS A 53 12.08 -2.48 25.74
C HIS A 53 13.29 -1.88 26.47
N PRO A 54 13.10 -0.91 27.39
CA PRO A 54 14.21 -0.34 28.16
C PRO A 54 14.85 -1.40 29.07
N GLY A 55 16.14 -1.68 28.88
CA GLY A 55 16.86 -2.73 29.62
C GLY A 55 16.93 -2.54 31.14
N ASP A 56 16.83 -1.30 31.60
CA ASP A 56 16.94 -0.92 33.02
C ASP A 56 15.57 -0.61 33.67
N ALA A 57 14.48 -1.12 33.10
CA ALA A 57 13.13 -0.89 33.60
C ALA A 57 12.89 -1.56 34.96
N THR A 58 12.15 -0.89 35.84
CA THR A 58 11.64 -1.49 37.07
C THR A 58 10.59 -2.56 36.76
N VAL A 59 10.41 -3.57 37.62
CA VAL A 59 9.40 -4.64 37.43
C VAL A 59 8.00 -4.11 37.10
N PRO A 60 7.47 -3.06 37.77
CA PRO A 60 6.18 -2.47 37.40
C PRO A 60 6.17 -1.85 35.99
N ALA A 61 7.27 -1.21 35.58
CA ALA A 61 7.41 -0.64 34.24
C ALA A 61 7.52 -1.74 33.18
N THR A 62 8.21 -2.84 33.47
CA THR A 62 8.27 -4.02 32.61
C THR A 62 6.90 -4.64 32.41
N ASN A 63 6.12 -4.85 33.47
CA ASN A 63 4.77 -5.39 33.34
C ASN A 63 3.83 -4.48 32.55
N LYS A 64 3.94 -3.15 32.76
CA LYS A 64 3.18 -2.17 31.96
C LYS A 64 3.56 -2.24 30.48
N TRP A 65 4.86 -2.31 30.19
CA TRP A 65 5.37 -2.43 28.82
C TRP A 65 4.86 -3.70 28.17
N THR A 66 5.06 -4.87 28.79
CA THR A 66 4.62 -6.16 28.25
C THR A 66 3.12 -6.19 27.96
N LYS A 67 2.30 -5.59 28.84
CA LYS A 67 0.86 -5.48 28.58
C LYS A 67 0.59 -4.61 27.34
N ALA A 68 1.17 -3.42 27.27
CA ALA A 68 1.03 -2.53 26.13
C ALA A 68 1.53 -3.20 24.82
N SER A 69 2.61 -3.97 24.87
CA SER A 69 3.12 -4.76 23.75
C SER A 69 2.08 -5.74 23.23
N TYR A 70 1.43 -6.51 24.11
CA TYR A 70 0.37 -7.45 23.71
C TYR A 70 -0.89 -6.75 23.21
N ASP A 71 -1.27 -5.64 23.83
CA ASP A 71 -2.41 -4.83 23.38
C ASP A 71 -2.17 -4.29 21.96
N ALA A 72 -0.98 -3.77 21.68
CA ALA A 72 -0.57 -3.31 20.35
C ALA A 72 -0.55 -4.45 19.31
N LEU A 73 0.01 -5.62 19.67
CA LEU A 73 0.00 -6.81 18.80
C LEU A 73 -1.42 -7.21 18.41
N ASN A 74 -2.32 -7.29 19.39
CA ASN A 74 -3.71 -7.69 19.16
C ASN A 74 -4.42 -6.72 18.20
N ILE A 75 -4.23 -5.41 18.40
CA ILE A 75 -4.78 -4.37 17.51
C ILE A 75 -4.24 -4.53 16.09
N ILE A 76 -2.92 -4.65 15.93
CA ILE A 76 -2.29 -4.79 14.60
C ILE A 76 -2.78 -6.06 13.89
N ILE A 77 -2.74 -7.21 14.58
CA ILE A 77 -3.14 -8.50 14.02
C ILE A 77 -4.63 -8.52 13.63
N SER A 78 -5.50 -7.87 14.41
CA SER A 78 -6.93 -7.77 14.08
C SER A 78 -7.22 -6.96 12.81
N ARG A 79 -6.24 -6.18 12.33
CA ARG A 79 -6.36 -5.28 11.17
C ARG A 79 -5.43 -5.64 10.01
N ILE A 80 -4.98 -6.89 9.91
CA ILE A 80 -4.28 -7.42 8.74
C ILE A 80 -5.06 -8.58 8.13
N SER A 81 -4.99 -8.76 6.81
CA SER A 81 -5.61 -9.91 6.14
C SER A 81 -4.83 -11.19 6.39
N GLU A 82 -5.44 -12.36 6.12
CA GLU A 82 -4.77 -13.66 6.21
C GLU A 82 -3.50 -13.73 5.35
N CYS A 83 -3.55 -13.20 4.13
CA CYS A 83 -2.38 -13.13 3.25
C CYS A 83 -1.25 -12.33 3.88
N VAL A 84 -1.56 -11.18 4.49
CA VAL A 84 -0.57 -10.34 5.17
C VAL A 84 -0.03 -11.04 6.40
N PHE A 85 -0.89 -11.68 7.20
CA PHE A 85 -0.51 -12.45 8.37
C PHE A 85 0.55 -13.50 8.04
N LEU A 86 0.32 -14.32 7.01
CA LEU A 86 1.26 -15.36 6.58
C LEU A 86 2.61 -14.81 6.08
N GLU A 87 2.63 -13.55 5.62
CA GLU A 87 3.85 -12.89 5.17
C GLU A 87 4.69 -12.32 6.34
N VAL A 88 4.02 -11.72 7.33
CA VAL A 88 4.69 -10.94 8.37
C VAL A 88 4.87 -11.70 9.68
N ILE A 89 4.03 -12.68 9.98
CA ILE A 89 4.11 -13.47 11.22
C ILE A 89 5.05 -14.66 11.06
N ASN A 90 6.09 -14.72 11.88
CA ASN A 90 7.06 -15.80 11.95
C ASN A 90 7.61 -15.93 13.39
N SER A 91 8.50 -16.90 13.64
CA SER A 91 9.10 -17.13 14.96
C SER A 91 9.81 -15.91 15.58
N GLU A 92 10.12 -14.88 14.79
CA GLU A 92 10.75 -13.65 15.28
C GLU A 92 9.73 -12.56 15.62
N THR A 93 8.57 -12.54 14.96
CA THR A 93 7.54 -11.48 15.10
C THR A 93 6.33 -11.87 15.92
N THR A 94 6.10 -13.17 16.19
CA THR A 94 4.91 -13.66 16.92
C THR A 94 4.73 -13.05 18.31
N GLU A 95 5.81 -12.65 18.98
CA GLU A 95 5.78 -12.14 20.37
C GLU A 95 6.45 -10.76 20.51
N LYS A 96 6.79 -10.12 19.38
CA LYS A 96 7.54 -8.86 19.37
C LYS A 96 6.86 -7.83 18.47
N GLU A 97 6.10 -6.95 19.09
CA GLU A 97 5.33 -5.87 18.48
C GLU A 97 6.20 -4.94 17.64
N ASN A 98 7.39 -4.60 18.12
CA ASN A 98 8.31 -3.71 17.44
C ASN A 98 8.87 -4.35 16.17
N LEU A 99 9.18 -5.65 16.21
CA LEU A 99 9.65 -6.39 15.04
C LEU A 99 8.51 -6.60 14.03
N LEU A 100 7.29 -6.89 14.50
CA LEU A 100 6.13 -6.99 13.63
C LEU A 100 5.86 -5.66 12.91
N TRP A 101 5.83 -4.56 13.66
CA TRP A 101 5.63 -3.21 13.13
C TRP A 101 6.70 -2.83 12.10
N SER A 102 7.99 -3.07 12.41
CA SER A 102 9.09 -2.82 11.48
C SER A 102 8.94 -3.66 10.20
N LYS A 103 8.67 -4.96 10.34
CA LYS A 103 8.54 -5.86 9.19
C LYS A 103 7.39 -5.49 8.27
N ILE A 104 6.22 -5.13 8.81
CA ILE A 104 5.08 -4.63 8.01
C ILE A 104 5.51 -3.37 7.25
N ASN A 105 6.13 -2.42 7.94
CA ASN A 105 6.55 -1.15 7.34
C ASN A 105 7.58 -1.37 6.23
N GLU A 106 8.62 -2.16 6.46
CA GLU A 106 9.65 -2.49 5.48
C GLU A 106 9.04 -3.21 4.28
N GLN A 107 8.28 -4.27 4.50
CA GLN A 107 7.72 -5.10 3.43
C GLN A 107 6.79 -4.30 2.53
N TYR A 108 5.90 -3.49 3.09
CA TYR A 108 4.88 -2.79 2.31
C TYR A 108 5.34 -1.41 1.82
N ALA A 109 6.31 -0.76 2.48
CA ALA A 109 7.02 0.38 1.90
C ALA A 109 7.90 -0.05 0.71
N LEU A 110 8.60 -1.19 0.81
CA LEU A 110 9.40 -1.75 -0.29
C LEU A 110 8.52 -2.23 -1.43
N LYS A 111 7.44 -2.99 -1.17
CA LYS A 111 6.49 -3.42 -2.21
C LYS A 111 5.91 -2.21 -2.95
N ARG A 112 5.62 -1.10 -2.26
CA ARG A 112 5.21 0.16 -2.89
C ARG A 112 6.31 0.74 -3.77
N GLY A 113 7.56 0.81 -3.29
CA GLY A 113 8.70 1.30 -4.06
C GLY A 113 9.00 0.45 -5.31
N ILE A 114 8.98 -0.87 -5.16
CA ILE A 114 9.20 -1.83 -6.25
C ILE A 114 8.06 -1.75 -7.27
N LYS A 115 6.80 -1.69 -6.82
CA LYS A 115 5.65 -1.54 -7.72
C LYS A 115 5.73 -0.24 -8.52
N ARG A 116 6.05 0.88 -7.84
CA ARG A 116 6.31 2.18 -8.49
C ARG A 116 7.45 2.11 -9.51
N GLY A 117 8.57 1.50 -9.13
CA GLY A 117 9.72 1.31 -10.01
C GLY A 117 9.39 0.47 -11.23
N ARG A 118 8.68 -0.65 -11.07
CA ARG A 118 8.22 -1.52 -12.17
C ARG A 118 7.29 -0.79 -13.12
N THR A 119 6.23 -0.17 -12.61
CA THR A 119 5.30 0.61 -13.45
C THR A 119 6.04 1.72 -14.21
N ARG A 120 7.02 2.39 -13.59
CA ARG A 120 7.86 3.38 -14.29
C ARG A 120 8.72 2.75 -15.39
N MET A 121 9.34 1.59 -15.14
CA MET A 121 10.11 0.87 -16.14
C MET A 121 9.24 0.36 -17.30
N ASP A 122 8.03 -0.11 -17.01
CA ASP A 122 7.09 -0.58 -18.03
C ASP A 122 6.61 0.58 -18.91
N TRP A 123 6.38 1.77 -18.32
CA TRP A 123 6.16 3.00 -19.09
C TRP A 123 7.33 3.31 -20.04
N GLN A 124 8.57 3.23 -19.56
CA GLN A 124 9.75 3.52 -20.40
C GLN A 124 9.94 2.50 -21.54
N LYS A 125 9.39 1.30 -21.40
CA LYS A 125 9.40 0.26 -22.43
C LYS A 125 8.18 0.32 -23.36
N CYS A 126 7.26 1.25 -23.15
CA CYS A 126 6.12 1.43 -24.03
C CYS A 126 6.58 2.18 -25.29
N PHE A 127 6.76 1.46 -26.40
CA PHE A 127 7.16 2.03 -27.68
C PHE A 127 6.16 1.68 -28.78
N TYR A 128 6.11 2.54 -29.80
CA TYR A 128 5.30 2.31 -30.98
C TYR A 128 5.94 1.22 -31.86
N ASN A 129 5.15 0.26 -32.31
CA ASN A 129 5.62 -0.91 -33.06
C ASN A 129 4.96 -1.05 -34.45
N GLY A 130 4.46 0.05 -35.02
CA GLY A 130 3.75 0.04 -36.30
C GLY A 130 2.23 -0.10 -36.19
N ASN A 131 1.67 -0.30 -34.98
CA ASN A 131 0.23 -0.33 -34.75
C ASN A 131 -0.18 0.74 -33.73
N LEU A 132 -0.83 1.80 -34.23
CA LEU A 132 -1.19 2.96 -33.42
C LEU A 132 -2.24 2.63 -32.34
N GLN A 133 -3.21 1.77 -32.67
CA GLN A 133 -4.25 1.39 -31.72
C GLN A 133 -3.67 0.62 -30.53
N ASN A 134 -2.82 -0.39 -30.81
CA ASN A 134 -2.15 -1.17 -29.76
C ASN A 134 -1.25 -0.28 -28.88
N TYR A 135 -0.58 0.71 -29.49
CA TYR A 135 0.23 1.67 -28.76
C TYR A 135 -0.63 2.52 -27.82
N ILE A 136 -1.70 3.13 -28.34
CA ILE A 136 -2.64 3.94 -27.55
C ILE A 136 -3.22 3.13 -26.39
N ASP A 137 -3.66 1.90 -26.63
CA ASP A 137 -4.24 1.05 -25.59
C ASP A 137 -3.22 0.66 -24.51
N SER A 138 -1.96 0.40 -24.91
CA SER A 138 -0.87 0.17 -23.97
C SER A 138 -0.57 1.41 -23.13
N CYS A 139 -0.51 2.59 -23.73
CA CYS A 139 -0.30 3.84 -23.03
C CYS A 139 -1.42 4.12 -22.02
N ARG A 140 -2.69 3.94 -22.42
CA ARG A 140 -3.85 4.11 -21.52
C ARG A 140 -3.77 3.18 -20.31
N LYS A 141 -3.44 1.90 -20.54
CA LYS A 141 -3.27 0.93 -19.46
C LYS A 141 -2.18 1.38 -18.48
N LEU A 142 -1.01 1.76 -18.99
CA LEU A 142 0.12 2.18 -18.14
C LEU A 142 -0.13 3.52 -17.44
N LEU A 143 -0.88 4.45 -18.04
CA LEU A 143 -1.31 5.69 -17.37
C LEU A 143 -2.20 5.39 -16.16
N MET A 144 -3.18 4.49 -16.29
CA MET A 144 -4.01 4.05 -15.17
C MET A 144 -3.18 3.38 -14.08
N GLU A 145 -2.19 2.57 -14.46
CA GLU A 145 -1.28 1.93 -13.49
C GLU A 145 -0.39 2.95 -12.77
N LEU A 146 0.14 3.96 -13.46
CA LEU A 146 0.93 5.06 -12.88
C LEU A 146 0.12 5.85 -11.85
N GLU A 147 -1.14 6.16 -12.18
CA GLU A 147 -2.07 6.82 -11.27
C GLU A 147 -2.34 5.96 -10.03
N THR A 148 -2.57 4.65 -10.24
CA THR A 148 -2.80 3.67 -9.17
C THR A 148 -1.63 3.59 -8.18
N VAL A 149 -0.39 3.78 -8.65
CA VAL A 149 0.81 3.79 -7.78
C VAL A 149 1.21 5.20 -7.33
N SER A 150 0.34 6.20 -7.54
CA SER A 150 0.53 7.61 -7.19
C SER A 150 1.81 8.22 -7.79
N ILE A 151 2.21 7.80 -8.99
CA ILE A 151 3.24 8.49 -9.77
C ILE A 151 2.54 9.56 -10.60
N LYS A 152 2.71 10.83 -10.19
CA LYS A 152 2.26 11.98 -10.97
C LYS A 152 3.36 12.39 -11.94
N MET A 153 3.03 12.49 -13.23
CA MET A 153 3.88 13.13 -14.23
C MET A 153 3.24 14.44 -14.68
N PRO A 154 4.02 15.51 -14.86
CA PRO A 154 3.56 16.69 -15.57
C PRO A 154 3.04 16.33 -16.97
N ASN A 155 1.94 16.95 -17.39
CA ASN A 155 1.30 16.69 -18.68
C ASN A 155 2.26 16.90 -19.86
N GLU A 156 3.09 17.94 -19.81
CA GLU A 156 4.12 18.21 -20.82
C GLU A 156 5.09 17.03 -20.99
N LEU A 157 5.58 16.45 -19.88
CA LEU A 157 6.48 15.30 -19.93
C LEU A 157 5.78 14.04 -20.45
N LEU A 158 4.50 13.85 -20.15
CA LEU A 158 3.70 12.77 -20.73
C LEU A 158 3.55 12.94 -22.24
N LEU A 159 3.22 14.15 -22.69
CA LEU A 159 3.08 14.48 -24.10
C LEU A 159 4.39 14.23 -24.85
N TYR A 160 5.52 14.74 -24.37
CA TYR A 160 6.83 14.50 -24.98
C TYR A 160 7.21 13.02 -24.99
N SER A 161 6.88 12.28 -23.94
CA SER A 161 7.13 10.83 -23.89
C SER A 161 6.28 10.06 -24.90
N LEU A 162 5.02 10.46 -25.13
CA LEU A 162 4.13 9.82 -26.10
C LEU A 162 4.57 10.14 -27.53
N LEU A 163 4.81 11.41 -27.82
CA LEU A 163 5.22 11.88 -29.13
C LEU A 163 6.62 11.38 -29.52
N GLY A 164 7.57 11.38 -28.58
CA GLY A 164 8.93 10.90 -28.83
C GLY A 164 8.99 9.44 -29.26
N ASN A 165 8.08 8.61 -28.76
CA ASN A 165 7.97 7.21 -29.17
C ASN A 165 7.39 7.03 -30.59
N LEU A 166 6.54 7.96 -31.04
CA LEU A 166 5.97 7.97 -32.39
C LEU A 166 6.96 8.54 -33.42
N ALA A 167 7.78 9.52 -33.01
CA ALA A 167 8.77 10.18 -33.86
C ALA A 167 9.86 9.23 -34.40
N GLY A 168 9.99 8.03 -33.84
CA GLY A 168 10.86 6.97 -34.37
C GLY A 168 10.39 6.41 -35.72
N ASP A 169 9.12 6.61 -36.09
CA ASP A 169 8.59 6.25 -37.41
C ASP A 169 8.54 7.51 -38.30
N SER A 170 9.28 7.49 -39.42
CA SER A 170 9.35 8.61 -40.35
C SER A 170 8.00 8.97 -40.97
N ASN A 171 7.04 8.04 -41.02
CA ASN A 171 5.69 8.29 -41.52
C ASN A 171 4.84 9.11 -40.53
N LEU A 172 5.22 9.12 -39.25
CA LEU A 172 4.50 9.84 -38.19
C LEU A 172 5.21 11.15 -37.79
N LEU A 173 6.39 11.43 -38.33
CA LEU A 173 7.18 12.60 -37.98
C LEU A 173 6.42 13.91 -38.20
N GLN A 174 5.76 14.07 -39.36
CA GLN A 174 4.97 15.27 -39.67
C GLN A 174 3.78 15.47 -38.71
N LEU A 175 3.14 14.38 -38.30
CA LEU A 175 2.09 14.42 -37.29
C LEU A 175 2.65 14.90 -35.95
N VAL A 176 3.78 14.32 -35.51
CA VAL A 176 4.44 14.71 -34.26
C VAL A 176 4.83 16.18 -34.27
N GLU A 177 5.43 16.67 -35.35
CA GLU A 177 5.80 18.08 -35.51
C GLU A 177 4.58 18.99 -35.42
N SER A 178 3.49 18.67 -36.13
CA SER A 178 2.26 19.48 -36.10
C SER A 178 1.62 19.57 -34.71
N VAL A 179 1.65 18.49 -33.93
CA VAL A 179 1.10 18.47 -32.57
C VAL A 179 2.00 19.24 -31.60
N THR A 180 3.33 19.10 -31.74
CA THR A 180 4.30 19.77 -30.86
C THR A 180 4.33 21.29 -31.07
N LEU A 181 4.06 21.75 -32.30
CA LEU A 181 4.01 23.18 -32.64
C LEU A 181 2.68 23.85 -32.25
N ASN A 182 1.69 23.07 -31.79
CA ASN A 182 0.39 23.60 -31.38
C ASN A 182 0.37 23.88 -29.88
N GLU A 183 0.64 25.13 -29.51
CA GLU A 183 0.70 25.58 -28.11
C GLU A 183 -0.63 25.38 -27.35
N GLU A 184 -1.77 25.33 -28.04
CA GLU A 184 -3.09 25.09 -27.42
C GLU A 184 -3.25 23.65 -26.89
N LEU A 185 -2.46 22.70 -27.39
CA LEU A 185 -2.49 21.29 -26.95
C LEU A 185 -1.53 21.00 -25.78
N ILE A 186 -0.70 21.97 -25.41
CA ILE A 186 0.39 21.81 -24.43
C ILE A 186 0.03 22.45 -23.06
N GLN A 187 -0.94 23.37 -23.05
CA GLN A 187 -1.46 24.07 -21.85
C GLN A 187 -2.51 23.24 -21.09
#